data_AF-A0A814H9J5-F1
#
_entry.id   AF-A0A814H9J5-F1
#
_cell.length_a   1.000
_cell.length_b   1.000
_cell.length_c   1.000
_cell.angle_alpha   90.00
_cell.angle_beta   90.00
_cell.angle_gamma   90.00
#
_symmetry.space_group_name_H-M   'P 1'
#
loop_
_entity.id
_entity.type
_entity.pdbx_description
1 polymer ?
#
loop_
_entity_poly.entity_id
_entity_poly.type
_entity_poly.pdbx_seq_one_letter_code
_entity_poly.pdbx_strand_id
1 'polypeptide(L)'
;MKVILSATPRNLGFESSPFKITQQFVDIMVGIQNNMYGYYKILVLQGLLSARKLMHKLILIVEIMLHGSQLNCFSKENVTLGLRERFHLNMTDEQLKFNVENMIESSLNSLTTRVYDTFQYYINGTSK
;
A
#
# COMPACT_ATOMS: atom_id res chain seq x y z
N MET A 1 -2.72 5.36 -9.28
CA MET A 1 -3.22 6.20 -8.18
C MET A 1 -4.14 5.34 -7.32
N LYS A 2 -3.74 4.97 -6.10
CA LYS A 2 -4.68 4.40 -5.12
C LYS A 2 -5.67 5.49 -4.70
N VAL A 3 -6.96 5.30 -4.97
CA VAL A 3 -7.99 6.20 -4.45
C VAL A 3 -8.53 5.65 -3.13
N ILE A 4 -9.14 6.54 -2.36
CA ILE A 4 -9.78 6.28 -1.07
C ILE A 4 -10.78 5.12 -1.21
N LEU A 5 -10.72 4.16 -0.27
CA LEU A 5 -11.64 3.02 -0.17
C LEU A 5 -11.77 2.15 -1.44
N SER A 6 -10.66 1.95 -2.16
CA SER A 6 -10.64 1.15 -3.40
C SER A 6 -11.48 1.74 -4.53
N ALA A 7 -11.84 3.02 -4.48
CA ALA A 7 -12.32 3.71 -5.67
C ALA A 7 -11.19 3.73 -6.72
N THR A 8 -11.54 3.62 -7.99
CA THR A 8 -10.60 3.80 -9.10
C THR A 8 -11.42 4.25 -10.28
N PRO A 9 -11.05 5.33 -10.98
CA PRO A 9 -11.73 5.69 -12.21
C PRO A 9 -11.55 4.52 -13.19
N ARG A 10 -12.65 3.89 -13.58
CA ARG A 10 -12.71 2.80 -14.59
C ARG A 10 -11.95 1.50 -14.29
N ASN A 11 -11.61 1.18 -13.03
CA ASN A 11 -10.99 -0.12 -12.66
C ASN A 11 -9.76 -0.52 -13.51
N LEU A 12 -9.03 0.44 -14.06
CA LEU A 12 -8.02 0.19 -15.10
C LEU A 12 -6.72 -0.50 -14.60
N GLY A 13 -6.68 -1.06 -13.39
CA GLY A 13 -5.55 -1.86 -12.90
C GLY A 13 -4.20 -1.13 -12.76
N PHE A 14 -4.16 0.20 -12.95
CA PHE A 14 -2.90 0.95 -13.10
C PHE A 14 -1.98 0.99 -11.86
N GLU A 15 -2.43 0.57 -10.67
CA GLU A 15 -1.58 0.49 -9.47
C GLU A 15 -2.11 -0.59 -8.51
N SER A 16 -1.66 -1.84 -8.69
CA SER A 16 -1.93 -2.97 -7.77
C SER A 16 -0.94 -3.05 -6.59
N SER A 17 0.06 -2.17 -6.57
CA SER A 17 1.15 -2.13 -5.59
C SER A 17 0.61 -2.00 -4.15
N PRO A 18 0.97 -2.87 -3.19
CA PRO A 18 0.48 -2.81 -1.81
C PRO A 18 0.80 -1.51 -1.04
N PHE A 19 1.88 -0.82 -1.37
CA PHE A 19 2.30 0.46 -0.83
C PHE A 19 2.73 1.42 -1.93
N LYS A 20 2.77 2.72 -1.61
CA LYS A 20 3.40 3.71 -2.49
C LYS A 20 4.78 4.00 -1.95
N ILE A 21 5.80 3.34 -2.51
CA ILE A 21 7.20 3.59 -2.19
C ILE A 21 8.00 3.63 -3.49
N THR A 22 8.78 4.71 -3.69
CA THR A 22 9.58 4.92 -4.90
C THR A 22 11.05 4.71 -4.59
N GLN A 23 11.85 4.50 -5.64
CA GLN A 23 13.31 4.43 -5.48
C GLN A 23 13.88 5.69 -4.83
N GLN A 24 13.34 6.87 -5.15
CA GLN A 24 13.76 8.14 -4.54
C GLN A 24 13.59 8.16 -3.01
N PHE A 25 12.50 7.59 -2.49
CA PHE A 25 12.33 7.48 -1.03
C PHE A 25 13.36 6.54 -0.42
N VAL A 26 13.67 5.44 -1.10
CA VAL A 26 14.71 4.50 -0.67
C VAL A 26 16.10 5.13 -0.72
N ASP A 27 16.39 5.95 -1.72
CA ASP A 27 17.67 6.65 -1.86
C ASP A 27 17.86 7.69 -0.73
N ILE A 28 16.79 8.38 -0.31
CA ILE A 28 16.80 9.25 0.88
C ILE A 28 17.09 8.44 2.15
N MET A 29 16.62 7.19 2.21
CA MET A 29 16.95 6.25 3.29
C MET A 29 18.33 5.60 3.12
N VAL A 30 19.16 6.10 2.19
CA VAL A 30 20.53 5.62 1.92
C VAL A 30 20.53 4.16 1.41
N GLY A 31 19.48 3.76 0.70
CA GLY A 31 19.38 2.47 0.02
C GLY A 31 18.77 1.34 0.86
N ILE A 32 18.41 0.25 0.18
CA ILE A 32 17.71 -0.90 0.78
C ILE A 32 18.56 -1.68 1.81
N GLN A 33 19.89 -1.54 1.74
CA GLN A 33 20.81 -2.22 2.67
C GLN A 33 21.08 -1.41 3.93
N ASN A 34 20.57 -0.18 4.02
CA ASN A 34 20.80 0.70 5.16
C ASN A 34 19.81 0.41 6.30
N ASN A 35 20.28 0.58 7.54
CA ASN A 35 19.47 0.46 8.74
C ASN A 35 18.23 1.37 8.73
N MET A 36 18.27 2.52 8.04
CA MET A 36 17.12 3.41 7.91
C MET A 36 15.97 2.78 7.13
N TYR A 37 16.26 1.98 6.09
CA TYR A 37 15.23 1.23 5.37
C TYR A 37 14.63 0.13 6.25
N GLY A 38 15.46 -0.54 7.05
CA GLY A 38 15.01 -1.48 8.08
C GLY A 38 14.12 -0.80 9.13
N TYR A 39 14.50 0.38 9.60
CA TYR A 39 13.73 1.17 10.56
C TYR A 39 12.38 1.61 9.98
N TYR A 40 12.34 2.01 8.70
CA TYR A 40 11.10 2.28 7.99
C TYR A 40 10.15 1.07 8.00
N LYS A 41 10.64 -0.14 7.71
CA LYS A 41 9.83 -1.38 7.77
C LYS A 41 9.23 -1.58 9.17
N ILE A 42 10.02 -1.35 10.23
CA ILE A 42 9.56 -1.42 11.63
C ILE A 42 8.44 -0.40 11.89
N LEU A 43 8.60 0.85 11.46
CA LEU A 43 7.59 1.89 11.63
C LEU A 43 6.28 1.56 10.91
N VAL A 44 6.34 1.00 9.70
CA VAL A 44 5.14 0.54 8.96
C VAL A 44 4.41 -0.55 9.74
N LEU A 45 5.14 -1.55 10.26
CA LEU A 45 4.55 -2.61 11.08
C LEU A 45 3.88 -2.04 12.33
N GLN A 46 4.57 -1.18 13.08
CA GLN A 46 4.05 -0.55 14.30
C GLN A 46 2.80 0.29 14.02
N GLY A 47 2.80 1.03 12.90
CA GLY A 47 1.64 1.79 12.44
C GLY A 47 0.44 0.89 12.18
N LEU A 48 0.63 -0.23 11.48
CA LEU A 48 -0.44 -1.18 11.17
C LEU A 48 -0.96 -1.90 12.42
N LEU A 49 -0.08 -2.32 13.33
CA LEU A 49 -0.46 -2.90 14.63
C LEU A 49 -1.27 -1.91 15.46
N SER A 50 -0.88 -0.63 15.45
CA SER A 50 -1.63 0.42 16.14
C SER A 50 -3.00 0.67 15.50
N ALA A 51 -3.06 0.66 14.16
CA ALA A 51 -4.31 0.79 13.42
C ALA A 51 -5.28 -0.38 13.69
N ARG A 52 -4.78 -1.62 13.82
CA ARG A 52 -5.59 -2.79 14.20
C ARG A 52 -6.35 -2.57 15.51
N LYS A 53 -5.72 -1.94 16.51
CA LYS A 53 -6.36 -1.63 17.80
C LYS A 53 -7.54 -0.65 17.67
N LEU A 54 -7.54 0.17 16.63
CA LEU A 54 -8.57 1.19 16.36
C LEU A 54 -9.55 0.78 15.25
N MET A 55 -9.43 -0.42 14.71
CA MET A 55 -10.18 -0.90 13.54
C MET A 55 -11.70 -0.73 13.68
N HIS A 56 -12.28 -1.11 14.82
CA HIS A 56 -13.73 -0.96 15.05
C HIS A 56 -14.18 0.51 14.97
N LYS A 57 -13.41 1.44 15.53
CA LYS A 57 -13.73 2.88 15.46
C LYS A 57 -13.63 3.40 14.03
N LEU A 58 -12.60 2.98 13.29
CA LEU A 58 -12.39 3.39 11.90
C LEU A 58 -13.48 2.84 10.97
N ILE A 59 -13.88 1.58 11.14
CA ILE A 59 -14.97 0.97 10.37
C ILE A 59 -16.29 1.69 10.68
N LEU A 60 -16.60 1.96 11.95
CA LEU A 60 -17.82 2.65 12.35
C LEU A 60 -17.93 4.06 11.71
N ILE A 61 -16.83 4.81 11.68
CA ILE A 61 -16.80 6.12 11.00
C ILE A 61 -17.15 5.95 9.52
N VAL A 62 -16.57 4.94 8.86
CA VAL A 62 -16.87 4.68 7.44
C VAL A 62 -18.33 4.24 7.26
N GLU A 63 -18.89 3.41 8.13
CA GLU A 63 -20.30 3.03 8.13
C GLU A 63 -21.23 4.23 8.22
N ILE A 64 -20.98 5.16 9.14
CA ILE A 64 -21.76 6.40 9.27
C ILE A 64 -21.67 7.21 7.97
N MET A 65 -20.48 7.33 7.38
CA MET A 65 -20.27 8.08 6.14
C MET A 65 -20.96 7.44 4.93
N LEU A 66 -21.16 6.10 4.91
CA LEU A 66 -21.92 5.42 3.86
C LEU A 66 -23.38 5.91 3.77
N HIS A 67 -23.98 6.31 4.90
CA HIS A 67 -25.39 6.73 4.96
C HIS A 67 -25.63 8.21 4.70
N GLY A 68 -24.59 9.06 4.69
CA GLY A 68 -24.74 10.51 4.59
C GLY A 68 -23.82 11.22 3.58
N SER A 69 -22.86 10.52 2.98
CA SER A 69 -21.87 11.14 2.09
C SER A 69 -22.28 11.05 0.63
N GLN A 70 -22.11 12.16 -0.10
CA GLN A 70 -22.26 12.22 -1.56
C GLN A 70 -20.97 11.85 -2.31
N LEU A 71 -19.90 11.46 -1.61
CA LEU A 71 -18.62 11.11 -2.25
C LEU A 71 -18.67 9.69 -2.84
N ASN A 72 -18.24 9.55 -4.10
CA ASN A 72 -18.26 8.29 -4.86
C ASN A 72 -17.51 7.12 -4.20
N CYS A 73 -16.56 7.39 -3.30
CA CYS A 73 -15.82 6.34 -2.58
C CYS A 73 -16.65 5.62 -1.52
N PHE A 74 -17.79 6.18 -1.12
CA PHE A 74 -18.77 5.58 -0.21
C PHE A 74 -19.93 4.89 -0.97
N SER A 75 -19.92 4.91 -2.30
CA SER A 75 -21.04 4.37 -3.11
C SER A 75 -20.87 2.91 -3.53
N LYS A 76 -19.75 2.26 -3.17
CA LYS A 76 -19.48 0.87 -3.53
C LYS A 76 -20.09 -0.09 -2.51
N GLU A 77 -20.64 -1.20 -3.00
CA GLU A 77 -20.95 -2.35 -2.16
C GLU A 77 -19.64 -2.90 -1.54
N ASN A 78 -19.70 -3.35 -0.29
CA ASN A 78 -18.58 -3.96 0.45
C ASN A 78 -17.40 -3.03 0.84
N VAL A 79 -17.58 -1.72 0.88
CA VAL A 79 -16.54 -0.76 1.33
C VAL A 79 -15.99 -1.11 2.71
N THR A 80 -16.86 -1.44 3.66
CA THR A 80 -16.48 -1.77 5.05
C THR A 80 -15.78 -3.12 5.15
N LEU A 81 -16.21 -4.10 4.35
CA LEU A 81 -15.55 -5.40 4.24
C LEU A 81 -14.13 -5.26 3.70
N GLY A 82 -13.95 -4.57 2.57
CA GLY A 82 -12.63 -4.33 1.98
C GLY A 82 -11.72 -3.47 2.89
N LEU A 83 -12.30 -2.56 3.69
CA LEU A 83 -11.55 -1.85 4.72
C LEU A 83 -11.11 -2.79 5.85
N ARG A 84 -11.97 -3.70 6.30
CA ARG A 84 -11.67 -4.69 7.35
C ARG A 84 -10.51 -5.61 6.94
N GLU A 85 -10.51 -6.07 5.69
CA GLU A 85 -9.46 -6.96 5.16
C GLU A 85 -8.07 -6.31 5.23
N ARG A 86 -7.97 -4.99 5.03
CA ARG A 86 -6.70 -4.25 5.09
C ARG A 86 -6.06 -4.21 6.46
N PHE A 87 -6.78 -4.58 7.52
CA PHE A 87 -6.21 -4.72 8.87
C PHE A 87 -5.57 -6.08 9.11
N HIS A 88 -5.75 -7.06 8.21
CA HIS A 88 -5.13 -8.40 8.29
C HIS A 88 -5.40 -9.14 9.61
N LEU A 89 -6.59 -9.01 10.20
CA LEU A 89 -6.89 -9.51 11.57
C LEU A 89 -6.76 -11.04 11.74
N ASN A 90 -6.72 -11.77 10.64
CA ASN A 90 -6.51 -13.21 10.54
C ASN A 90 -5.03 -13.64 10.61
N MET A 91 -4.09 -12.71 10.79
CA MET A 91 -2.66 -12.97 10.91
C MET A 91 -2.15 -12.64 12.32
N THR A 92 -1.28 -13.50 12.87
CA THR A 92 -0.48 -13.18 14.06
C THR A 92 0.45 -11.99 13.82
N ASP A 93 1.02 -11.42 14.87
CA ASP A 93 1.95 -10.29 14.73
C ASP A 93 3.22 -10.67 13.96
N GLU A 94 3.69 -11.91 14.10
CA GLU A 94 4.84 -12.44 13.35
C GLU A 94 4.51 -12.65 11.86
N GLN A 95 3.33 -13.23 11.56
CA GLN A 95 2.85 -13.35 10.18
C GLN A 95 2.64 -11.97 9.54
N LEU A 96 2.14 -11.00 10.31
CA LEU A 96 1.97 -9.63 9.84
C LEU A 96 3.31 -8.97 9.52
N LYS A 97 4.33 -9.17 10.36
CA LYS A 97 5.68 -8.67 10.09
C LYS A 97 6.18 -9.15 8.73
N PHE A 98 6.12 -10.46 8.48
CA PHE A 98 6.51 -11.03 7.19
C PHE A 98 5.68 -10.48 6.03
N ASN A 99 4.35 -10.36 6.21
CA ASN A 99 3.47 -9.79 5.19
C ASN A 99 3.81 -8.32 4.88
N VAL A 100 4.12 -7.49 5.90
CA VAL A 100 4.52 -6.09 5.71
C VAL A 100 5.83 -5.99 4.94
N GLU A 101 6.82 -6.82 5.27
CA GLU A 101 8.10 -6.87 4.55
C GLU A 101 7.87 -7.19 3.06
N ASN A 102 7.08 -8.24 2.77
CA ASN A 102 6.73 -8.63 1.40
C ASN A 102 5.95 -7.54 0.65
N MET A 103 4.99 -6.89 1.32
CA MET A 103 4.22 -5.80 0.73
C MET A 103 5.12 -4.62 0.35
N ILE A 104 6.10 -4.25 1.18
CA ILE A 104 7.03 -3.15 0.88
C ILE A 104 7.94 -3.53 -0.29
N GLU A 105 8.50 -4.74 -0.29
CA GLU A 105 9.43 -5.20 -1.33
C GLU A 105 8.75 -5.36 -2.69
N SER A 106 7.57 -6.01 -2.73
CA SER A 106 6.77 -6.12 -3.94
C SER A 106 6.35 -4.74 -4.47
N SER A 107 6.12 -3.78 -3.59
CA SER A 107 5.77 -2.41 -3.99
C SER A 107 6.94 -1.70 -4.66
N LEU A 108 8.14 -1.82 -4.09
CA LEU A 108 9.34 -1.25 -4.68
C LEU A 108 9.62 -1.89 -6.04
N ASN A 109 9.55 -3.22 -6.15
CA ASN A 109 9.77 -3.97 -7.40
C ASN A 109 8.76 -3.59 -8.49
N SER A 110 7.49 -3.42 -8.15
CA SER A 110 6.45 -3.02 -9.12
C SER A 110 6.72 -1.67 -9.78
N LEU A 111 7.50 -0.80 -9.13
CA LEU A 111 7.84 0.55 -9.61
C LEU A 111 9.26 0.60 -10.19
N THR A 112 10.23 -0.06 -9.56
CA THR A 112 11.61 -0.13 -10.06
C THR A 112 11.69 -0.86 -11.38
N THR A 113 11.01 -2.00 -11.57
CA THR A 113 11.04 -2.70 -12.86
C THR A 113 10.52 -1.80 -13.98
N ARG A 114 9.39 -1.11 -13.78
CA ARG A 114 8.81 -0.25 -14.82
C ARG A 114 9.65 0.98 -15.14
N VAL A 115 10.24 1.63 -14.14
CA VAL A 115 11.06 2.85 -14.36
C VAL A 115 12.45 2.48 -14.87
N TYR A 116 13.06 1.42 -14.36
CA TYR A 116 14.36 0.94 -14.80
C TYR A 116 14.31 0.41 -16.24
N ASP A 117 13.29 -0.36 -16.60
CA ASP A 117 13.08 -0.83 -17.98
C ASP A 117 12.91 0.35 -18.95
N THR A 118 12.15 1.37 -18.54
CA THR A 118 11.93 2.58 -19.35
C THR A 118 13.22 3.38 -19.51
N PHE A 119 13.98 3.62 -18.44
CA PHE A 119 15.26 4.34 -18.50
C PHE A 119 16.32 3.56 -19.29
N GLN A 120 16.43 2.24 -19.10
CA GLN A 120 17.33 1.37 -19.88
C GLN A 120 16.99 1.39 -21.37
N TYR A 121 15.71 1.34 -21.71
CA TYR A 121 15.25 1.44 -23.09
C TYR A 121 15.70 2.76 -23.75
N TYR A 122 15.51 3.90 -23.05
CA TYR A 122 15.88 5.21 -23.61
C TYR A 122 17.39 5.47 -23.67
N ILE A 123 18.18 4.92 -22.74
CA ILE A 123 19.63 5.18 -22.68
C ILE A 123 20.45 4.14 -23.45
N ASN A 124 20.08 2.87 -23.40
CA ASN A 124 20.89 1.77 -23.94
C ASN A 124 20.26 1.04 -25.13
N GLY A 125 19.03 1.37 -25.53
CA GLY A 125 18.40 0.83 -26.75
C GLY A 125 18.18 -0.68 -26.77
N THR A 126 18.31 -1.39 -25.66
CA THR A 126 18.18 -2.85 -25.61
C THR A 126 16.88 -3.26 -24.94
N SER A 127 15.89 -3.57 -25.79
CA SER A 127 14.82 -4.50 -25.46
C SER A 127 15.46 -5.87 -25.18
N LYS A 128 15.12 -6.51 -24.06
CA LYS A 128 15.03 -7.98 -24.10
C LYS A 128 13.76 -8.39 -24.84
#